data_AF-A0A7V9SYV0-F1
#
_entry.id   AF-A0A7V9SYV0-F1
#
_cell.length_a   1.000
_cell.length_b   1.000
_cell.length_c   1.000
_cell.angle_alpha   90.00
_cell.angle_beta   90.00
_cell.angle_gamma   90.00
#
_symmetry.space_group_name_H-M   'P 1'
#
loop_
_entity.id
_entity.type
_entity.pdbx_description
1 polymer ?
#
loop_
_entity_poly.entity_id
_entity_poly.type
_entity_poly.pdbx_seq_one_letter_code
_entity_poly.pdbx_strand_id
1 'polypeptide(L)'
;MKLVVVFLSLLMFAFSLFAQTTDRILATTNNQNFTAGDLAPEAHQVFKNLRASVDELRKRLLEQQIVDVLLETEAAAQKTTAEKLVETQVNSKAQTPTVKEIQAVYDANRAAIGDRTLEEVRPQIVEFLKQGRFANYVSNLKTKYKVSPGR
;
A
#
# COMPACT_ATOMS: atom_id res chain seq x y z
N MET A 1 13.24 -48.87 34.17
CA MET A 1 11.97 -48.49 33.51
C MET A 1 11.17 -47.52 34.39
N LYS A 2 11.70 -46.29 34.61
CA LYS A 2 11.02 -45.15 35.27
C LYS A 2 11.78 -43.87 34.91
N LEU A 3 11.76 -43.46 33.64
CA LEU A 3 12.35 -42.18 33.21
C LEU A 3 11.85 -41.68 31.84
N VAL A 4 10.72 -42.20 31.36
CA VAL A 4 10.17 -41.84 30.04
C VAL A 4 8.86 -41.03 30.16
N VAL A 5 8.27 -40.91 31.35
CA VAL A 5 6.93 -40.31 31.53
C VAL A 5 6.96 -38.80 31.85
N VAL A 6 8.13 -38.19 32.09
CA VAL A 6 8.21 -36.77 32.47
C VAL A 6 8.39 -35.83 31.27
N PHE A 7 8.70 -36.35 30.08
CA PHE A 7 8.96 -35.50 28.91
C PHE A 7 7.74 -35.22 28.02
N LEU A 8 6.58 -35.83 28.32
CA LEU A 8 5.34 -35.68 27.53
C LEU A 8 4.36 -34.64 28.10
N SER A 9 4.72 -33.96 29.19
CA SER A 9 3.86 -32.99 29.88
C SER A 9 4.26 -31.52 29.68
N LEU A 10 5.36 -31.24 28.95
CA LEU A 10 5.84 -29.86 28.72
C LEU A 10 5.74 -29.39 27.26
N LEU A 11 4.82 -29.98 26.48
CA LEU A 11 4.61 -29.63 25.06
C LEU A 11 3.18 -29.15 24.75
N MET A 12 2.43 -28.68 25.74
CA MET A 12 1.03 -28.25 25.58
C MET A 12 0.70 -26.84 26.10
N PHE A 13 1.69 -25.95 26.22
CA PHE A 13 1.45 -24.59 26.74
C PHE A 13 1.99 -23.44 25.88
N ALA A 14 2.14 -23.64 24.56
CA ALA A 14 2.62 -22.61 23.64
C ALA A 14 1.65 -22.27 22.50
N PHE A 15 0.34 -22.47 22.69
CA PHE A 15 -0.66 -22.20 21.66
C PHE A 15 -1.90 -21.45 22.18
N SER A 16 -1.71 -20.38 22.94
CA SER A 16 -2.85 -19.54 23.34
C SER A 16 -2.50 -18.06 23.43
N LEU A 17 -2.17 -17.40 22.31
CA LEU A 17 -2.29 -15.93 22.21
C LEU A 17 -2.57 -15.48 20.76
N PHE A 18 -3.56 -16.09 20.11
CA PHE A 18 -4.23 -15.49 18.94
C PHE A 18 -5.75 -15.67 19.05
N ALA A 19 -6.27 -15.39 20.24
CA ALA A 19 -7.68 -15.07 20.42
C ALA A 19 -7.71 -13.77 21.21
N GLN A 20 -7.86 -12.65 20.51
CA GLN A 20 -8.44 -11.48 21.15
C GLN A 20 -9.89 -11.89 21.42
N THR A 21 -10.14 -12.43 22.61
CA THR A 21 -11.41 -13.04 22.97
C THR A 21 -12.47 -11.95 22.93
N THR A 22 -13.47 -12.17 22.08
CA THR A 22 -14.70 -11.40 22.00
C THR A 22 -15.35 -11.22 23.38
N ASP A 23 -15.01 -12.09 24.33
CA ASP A 23 -15.52 -12.18 25.71
C ASP A 23 -14.96 -11.12 26.68
N ARG A 24 -14.04 -10.24 26.25
CA ARG A 24 -13.60 -9.14 27.12
C ARG A 24 -14.77 -8.21 27.42
N ILE A 25 -15.13 -8.08 28.69
CA ILE A 25 -16.11 -7.09 29.16
C ILE A 25 -15.56 -5.68 28.89
N LEU A 26 -16.29 -4.93 28.07
CA LEU A 26 -16.00 -3.54 27.71
C LEU A 26 -16.79 -2.56 28.58
N ALA A 27 -17.98 -2.96 29.04
CA ALA A 27 -18.80 -2.17 29.94
C ALA A 27 -19.76 -3.06 30.74
N THR A 28 -20.25 -2.57 31.88
CA THR A 28 -21.28 -3.24 32.69
C THR A 28 -22.34 -2.21 33.12
N THR A 29 -23.62 -2.57 33.05
CA THR A 29 -24.73 -1.80 33.64
C THR A 29 -25.85 -2.74 34.11
N ASN A 30 -26.49 -2.46 35.26
CA ASN A 30 -27.62 -3.25 35.78
C ASN A 30 -27.41 -4.79 35.69
N ASN A 31 -26.21 -5.25 36.06
CA ASN A 31 -25.77 -6.66 35.98
C ASN A 31 -25.69 -7.27 34.56
N GLN A 32 -25.81 -6.46 33.51
CA GLN A 32 -25.51 -6.84 32.13
C GLN A 32 -24.07 -6.44 31.78
N ASN A 33 -23.32 -7.39 31.23
CA ASN A 33 -21.99 -7.15 30.67
C ASN A 33 -22.11 -6.97 29.16
N PHE A 34 -21.38 -5.99 28.63
CA PHE A 34 -21.22 -5.75 27.20
C PHE A 34 -19.81 -6.11 26.79
N THR A 35 -19.70 -6.78 25.66
CA THR A 35 -18.48 -7.29 25.07
C THR A 35 -18.37 -6.82 23.61
N ALA A 36 -17.28 -7.17 22.93
CA ALA A 36 -17.17 -6.87 21.50
C ALA A 36 -18.21 -7.61 20.65
N GLY A 37 -18.76 -8.72 21.17
CA GLY A 37 -19.78 -9.53 20.49
C GLY A 37 -21.18 -8.91 20.56
N ASP A 38 -21.40 -7.98 21.47
CA ASP A 38 -22.70 -7.28 21.63
C ASP A 38 -22.83 -6.06 20.71
N LEU A 39 -21.82 -5.82 19.86
CA LEU A 39 -21.83 -4.71 18.91
C LEU A 39 -22.85 -4.93 17.79
N ALA A 40 -23.31 -3.84 17.16
CA ALA A 40 -24.19 -3.94 16.00
C ALA A 40 -23.52 -4.70 14.82
N PRO A 41 -24.28 -5.33 13.91
CA PRO A 41 -23.73 -6.07 12.77
C PRO A 41 -22.77 -5.24 11.89
N GLU A 42 -23.01 -3.95 11.76
CA GLU A 42 -22.16 -3.02 11.00
C GLU A 42 -20.77 -2.89 11.64
N ALA A 43 -20.72 -2.79 12.97
CA ALA A 43 -19.46 -2.73 13.72
C ALA A 43 -18.69 -4.06 13.62
N HIS A 44 -19.38 -5.20 13.64
CA HIS A 44 -18.76 -6.51 13.40
C HIS A 44 -18.05 -6.58 12.04
N GLN A 45 -18.65 -6.02 10.99
CA GLN A 45 -18.05 -6.00 9.66
C GLN A 45 -16.78 -5.13 9.62
N VAL A 46 -16.77 -4.00 10.34
CA VAL A 46 -15.58 -3.15 10.48
C VAL A 46 -14.44 -3.93 11.14
N PHE A 47 -14.69 -4.62 12.25
CA PHE A 47 -13.65 -5.39 12.95
C PHE A 47 -13.13 -6.58 12.13
N LYS A 48 -14.01 -7.27 11.39
CA LYS A 48 -13.60 -8.34 10.47
C LYS A 48 -12.62 -7.82 9.42
N ASN A 49 -12.85 -6.62 8.89
CA ASN A 49 -12.01 -6.04 7.84
C ASN A 49 -10.80 -5.28 8.39
N LEU A 50 -10.80 -4.90 9.67
CA LEU A 50 -9.76 -4.07 10.28
C LEU A 50 -8.36 -4.63 10.06
N ARG A 51 -8.17 -5.95 10.22
CA ARG A 51 -6.86 -6.58 10.02
C ARG A 51 -6.36 -6.41 8.59
N ALA A 52 -7.23 -6.68 7.60
CA ALA A 52 -6.89 -6.51 6.20
C ALA A 52 -6.56 -5.04 5.88
N SER A 53 -7.35 -4.10 6.40
CA SER A 53 -7.10 -2.66 6.23
C SER A 53 -5.77 -2.21 6.85
N VAL A 54 -5.42 -2.73 8.03
CA VAL A 54 -4.12 -2.45 8.67
C VAL A 54 -2.97 -3.01 7.84
N ASP A 55 -3.09 -4.24 7.34
CA ASP A 55 -2.05 -4.87 6.54
C ASP A 55 -1.87 -4.17 5.18
N GLU A 56 -2.95 -3.73 4.54
CA GLU A 56 -2.90 -2.91 3.33
C GLU A 56 -2.22 -1.56 3.58
N LEU A 57 -2.60 -0.87 4.67
CA LEU A 57 -1.99 0.40 5.06
C LEU A 57 -0.49 0.24 5.32
N ARG A 58 -0.07 -0.80 6.04
CA ARG A 58 1.35 -1.11 6.28
C ARG A 58 2.11 -1.30 4.98
N LYS A 59 1.57 -2.08 4.03
CA LYS A 59 2.20 -2.29 2.72
C LYS A 59 2.37 -0.98 1.98
N ARG A 60 1.34 -0.12 1.96
CA ARG A 60 1.39 1.19 1.30
C ARG A 60 2.44 2.12 1.93
N LEU A 61 2.49 2.20 3.25
CA LEU A 61 3.48 3.03 3.96
C LEU A 61 4.90 2.54 3.74
N LEU A 62 5.11 1.22 3.79
CA LEU A 62 6.41 0.62 3.49
C LEU A 62 6.82 0.90 2.04
N GLU A 63 5.90 0.76 1.10
CA GLU A 63 6.14 1.07 -0.30
C GLU A 63 6.56 2.53 -0.49
N GLN A 64 5.89 3.49 0.14
CA GLN A 64 6.30 4.91 0.12
C GLN A 64 7.71 5.09 0.68
N GLN A 65 8.01 4.51 1.83
CA GLN A 65 9.34 4.59 2.44
C GLN A 65 10.43 3.99 1.52
N ILE A 66 10.13 2.88 0.82
CA ILE A 66 11.05 2.29 -0.15
C ILE A 66 11.30 3.28 -1.30
N VAL A 67 10.27 3.92 -1.84
CA VAL A 67 10.43 4.92 -2.91
C VAL A 67 11.36 6.06 -2.45
N ASP A 68 11.15 6.59 -1.26
CA ASP A 68 11.99 7.67 -0.72
C ASP A 68 13.45 7.23 -0.61
N VAL A 69 13.72 6.05 -0.03
CA VAL A 69 15.07 5.49 0.08
C VAL A 69 15.72 5.28 -1.29
N LEU A 70 14.96 4.80 -2.29
CA LEU A 70 15.48 4.60 -3.64
C LEU A 70 15.85 5.92 -4.32
N LEU A 71 15.03 6.96 -4.16
CA LEU A 71 15.30 8.28 -4.70
C LEU A 71 16.54 8.89 -4.07
N GLU A 72 16.69 8.81 -2.74
CA GLU A 72 17.89 9.26 -2.03
C GLU A 72 19.14 8.49 -2.46
N THR A 73 19.03 7.17 -2.59
CA THR A 73 20.15 6.32 -3.01
C THR A 73 20.59 6.66 -4.45
N GLU A 74 19.63 6.87 -5.35
CA GLU A 74 19.92 7.29 -6.72
C GLU A 74 20.50 8.70 -6.77
N ALA A 75 19.97 9.62 -5.97
CA ALA A 75 20.45 10.99 -5.88
C ALA A 75 21.91 11.04 -5.45
N ALA A 76 22.26 10.29 -4.40
CA ALA A 76 23.64 10.16 -3.94
C ALA A 76 24.55 9.58 -5.03
N ALA A 77 24.10 8.54 -5.74
CA ALA A 77 24.85 7.93 -6.85
C ALA A 77 25.09 8.93 -8.00
N GLN A 78 24.14 9.84 -8.26
CA GLN A 78 24.23 10.89 -9.28
C GLN A 78 24.81 12.21 -8.77
N LYS A 79 25.25 12.28 -7.50
CA LYS A 79 25.74 13.50 -6.83
C LYS A 79 24.75 14.66 -6.94
N THR A 80 23.47 14.37 -6.73
CA THR A 80 22.35 15.33 -6.74
C THR A 80 21.46 15.13 -5.50
N THR A 81 20.26 15.72 -5.48
CA THR A 81 19.27 15.53 -4.41
C THR A 81 18.03 14.81 -4.92
N ALA A 82 17.28 14.16 -4.03
CA ALA A 82 16.05 13.47 -4.38
C ALA A 82 15.03 14.43 -5.01
N GLU A 83 14.92 15.66 -4.50
CA GLU A 83 14.02 16.69 -5.05
C GLU A 83 14.37 17.03 -6.49
N LYS A 84 15.66 17.19 -6.80
CA LYS A 84 16.12 17.49 -8.15
C LYS A 84 15.91 16.32 -9.11
N LEU A 85 16.01 15.08 -8.63
CA LEU A 85 15.63 13.90 -9.41
C LEU A 85 14.14 13.91 -9.71
N VAL A 86 13.29 14.11 -8.70
CA VAL A 86 11.83 14.17 -8.88
C VAL A 86 11.45 15.29 -9.85
N GLU A 87 12.01 16.48 -9.69
CA GLU A 87 11.79 17.60 -10.61
C GLU A 87 12.19 17.24 -12.05
N THR A 88 13.32 16.56 -12.23
CA THR A 88 13.77 16.12 -13.56
C THR A 88 12.82 15.07 -14.15
N GLN A 89 12.31 14.14 -13.34
CA GLN A 89 11.43 13.07 -13.82
C GLN A 89 9.96 13.52 -14.01
N VAL A 90 9.51 14.59 -13.35
CA VAL A 90 8.12 15.07 -13.41
C VAL A 90 7.96 16.33 -14.28
N ASN A 91 8.92 17.26 -14.19
CA ASN A 91 8.81 18.60 -14.76
C ASN A 91 9.76 18.89 -15.92
N SER A 92 10.74 18.03 -16.21
CA SER A 92 11.63 18.29 -17.34
C SER A 92 10.89 18.24 -18.67
N LYS A 93 11.35 19.05 -19.64
CA LYS A 93 10.80 19.05 -21.01
C LYS A 93 10.91 17.69 -21.69
N ALA A 94 11.93 16.89 -21.36
CA ALA A 94 12.08 15.51 -21.84
C ALA A 94 10.93 14.61 -21.37
N GLN A 95 10.29 14.95 -20.25
CA GLN A 95 9.14 14.25 -19.68
C GLN A 95 7.80 14.86 -20.10
N THR A 96 7.79 15.82 -21.02
CA THR A 96 6.55 16.33 -21.62
C THR A 96 5.99 15.28 -22.59
N PRO A 97 4.73 14.85 -22.45
CA PRO A 97 4.11 13.92 -23.39
C PRO A 97 4.00 14.51 -24.79
N THR A 98 4.29 13.70 -25.80
CA THR A 98 4.15 14.08 -27.21
C THR A 98 2.67 14.13 -27.60
N VAL A 99 2.36 14.87 -28.67
CA VAL A 99 0.99 14.93 -29.22
C VAL A 99 0.45 13.53 -29.51
N LYS A 100 1.29 12.64 -30.04
CA LYS A 100 0.93 11.25 -30.37
C LYS A 100 0.57 10.43 -29.12
N GLU A 101 1.31 10.58 -28.02
CA GLU A 101 1.02 9.86 -26.78
C GLU A 101 -0.28 10.35 -26.14
N ILE A 102 -0.51 11.66 -26.15
CA ILE A 102 -1.76 12.25 -25.63
C ILE A 102 -2.95 11.75 -26.47
N GLN A 103 -2.81 11.76 -27.80
CA GLN A 103 -3.82 11.22 -28.70
C GLN A 103 -4.09 9.74 -28.44
N ALA A 104 -3.05 8.93 -28.28
CA ALA A 104 -3.19 7.50 -28.03
C ALA A 104 -3.93 7.21 -26.72
N VAL A 105 -3.64 7.95 -25.64
CA VAL A 105 -4.39 7.81 -24.38
C VAL A 105 -5.84 8.24 -24.54
N TYR A 106 -6.09 9.34 -25.24
CA TYR A 106 -7.45 9.80 -25.52
C TYR A 106 -8.27 8.76 -26.29
N ASP A 107 -7.69 8.22 -27.37
CA ASP A 107 -8.33 7.22 -28.24
C ASP A 107 -8.59 5.92 -27.47
N ALA A 108 -7.61 5.46 -26.69
CA ALA A 108 -7.74 4.24 -25.88
C ALA A 108 -8.79 4.35 -24.77
N ASN A 109 -9.10 5.57 -24.30
CA ASN A 109 -10.01 5.81 -23.17
C ASN A 109 -11.31 6.50 -23.59
N ARG A 110 -11.65 6.53 -24.88
CA ARG A 110 -12.87 7.18 -25.42
C ARG A 110 -14.14 6.79 -24.66
N ALA A 111 -14.30 5.51 -24.32
CA ALA A 111 -15.46 5.03 -23.58
C ALA A 111 -15.59 5.65 -22.18
N ALA A 112 -14.47 5.91 -21.49
CA ALA A 112 -14.45 6.54 -20.18
C ALA A 112 -14.52 8.08 -20.25
N ILE A 113 -14.02 8.66 -21.35
CA ILE A 113 -13.98 10.11 -21.58
C ILE A 113 -15.33 10.66 -22.06
N GLY A 114 -16.12 9.84 -22.75
CA GLY A 114 -17.43 10.20 -23.28
C GLY A 114 -17.33 11.22 -24.43
N ASP A 115 -18.17 12.25 -24.37
CA ASP A 115 -18.29 13.27 -25.42
C ASP A 115 -17.26 14.41 -25.30
N ARG A 116 -16.43 14.40 -24.26
CA ARG A 116 -15.41 15.43 -24.04
C ARG A 116 -14.37 15.43 -25.15
N THR A 117 -13.94 16.62 -25.56
CA THR A 117 -12.93 16.79 -26.61
C THR A 117 -11.53 16.55 -26.08
N LEU A 118 -10.57 16.33 -26.99
CA LEU A 118 -9.17 16.12 -26.62
C LEU A 118 -8.63 17.34 -25.88
N GLU A 119 -9.00 18.54 -26.31
CA GLU A 119 -8.60 19.81 -25.73
C GLU A 119 -9.08 19.92 -24.28
N GLU A 120 -10.30 19.48 -23.99
CA GLU A 120 -10.90 19.50 -22.65
C GLU A 120 -10.26 18.50 -21.68
N VAL A 121 -9.74 17.38 -22.18
CA VAL A 121 -9.09 16.34 -21.34
C VAL A 121 -7.56 16.33 -21.40
N ARG A 122 -6.97 17.14 -22.28
CA ARG A 122 -5.51 17.17 -22.50
C ARG A 122 -4.73 17.39 -21.20
N PRO A 123 -5.11 18.32 -20.29
CA PRO A 123 -4.38 18.49 -19.04
C PRO A 123 -4.36 17.23 -18.17
N GLN A 124 -5.50 16.53 -18.06
CA GLN A 124 -5.61 15.29 -17.28
C GLN A 124 -4.79 14.16 -17.91
N ILE A 125 -4.81 14.04 -19.24
CA ILE A 125 -4.02 13.05 -19.96
C ILE A 125 -2.52 13.31 -19.81
N VAL A 126 -2.11 14.57 -19.88
CA VAL A 126 -0.70 14.96 -19.67
C VAL A 126 -0.24 14.57 -18.27
N GLU A 127 -1.05 14.87 -17.26
CA GLU A 127 -0.74 14.52 -15.87
C GLU A 127 -0.69 13.01 -15.65
N PHE A 128 -1.65 12.26 -16.19
CA PHE A 128 -1.64 10.80 -16.17
C PHE A 128 -0.37 10.20 -16.78
N LEU A 129 0.06 10.71 -17.94
CA LEU A 129 1.28 10.26 -18.60
C LEU A 129 2.54 10.58 -17.80
N LYS A 130 2.60 11.75 -17.16
CA LYS A 130 3.70 12.13 -16.26
C LYS A 130 3.77 11.20 -15.05
N GLN A 131 2.64 10.93 -14.41
CA GLN A 131 2.56 10.01 -13.27
C GLN A 131 3.00 8.60 -13.68
N GLY A 132 2.57 8.11 -14.84
CA GLY A 132 3.00 6.82 -15.38
C GLY A 132 4.52 6.74 -15.63
N ARG A 133 5.12 7.80 -16.18
CA ARG A 133 6.57 7.89 -16.38
C ARG A 133 7.34 7.87 -15.06
N PHE A 134 6.87 8.61 -14.05
CA PHE A 134 7.47 8.59 -12.72
C PHE A 134 7.35 7.21 -12.06
N ALA A 135 6.18 6.56 -12.14
CA ALA A 135 5.99 5.20 -11.65
C ALA A 135 6.93 4.19 -12.33
N ASN A 136 7.12 4.31 -13.66
CA ASN A 136 8.09 3.49 -14.40
C ASN A 136 9.53 3.74 -13.94
N TYR A 137 9.90 4.99 -13.70
CA TYR A 137 11.21 5.33 -13.16
C TYR A 137 11.45 4.67 -11.79
N VAL A 138 10.50 4.77 -10.86
CA VAL A 138 10.56 4.09 -9.57
C VAL A 138 10.68 2.57 -9.72
N SER A 139 9.94 1.96 -10.64
CA SER A 139 10.04 0.53 -10.94
C SER A 139 11.43 0.13 -11.44
N ASN A 140 12.04 0.97 -12.28
CA ASN A 140 13.42 0.77 -12.72
C ASN A 140 14.41 0.89 -11.56
N LEU A 141 14.19 1.82 -10.62
CA LEU A 141 15.02 1.91 -9.41
C LEU A 141 14.89 0.66 -8.55
N LYS A 142 13.68 0.14 -8.33
CA LYS A 142 13.47 -1.14 -7.62
C LYS A 142 14.28 -2.27 -8.25
N THR A 143 14.28 -2.35 -9.58
CA THR A 143 15.06 -3.35 -10.32
C THR A 143 16.56 -3.12 -10.15
N LYS A 144 17.02 -1.88 -10.35
CA LYS A 144 18.43 -1.47 -10.21
C LYS A 144 19.00 -1.80 -8.83
N TYR A 145 18.23 -1.51 -7.79
CA TYR A 145 18.60 -1.72 -6.39
C TYR A 145 18.09 -3.05 -5.81
N LYS A 146 17.56 -3.94 -6.67
CA LYS A 146 17.18 -5.31 -6.33
C LYS A 146 16.22 -5.41 -5.14
N VAL A 147 15.23 -4.53 -5.08
CA VAL A 147 14.18 -4.58 -4.07
C VAL A 147 13.38 -5.87 -4.26
N SER A 148 13.26 -6.66 -3.19
CA SER A 148 12.48 -7.89 -3.18
C SER A 148 11.29 -7.75 -2.22
N PRO A 149 10.09 -8.22 -2.59
CA PRO A 149 8.97 -8.25 -1.66
C PRO A 149 9.29 -9.13 -0.45
N GLY A 150 8.92 -8.67 0.74
CA GLY A 150 8.86 -9.52 1.92
C GLY A 150 7.85 -10.66 1.72
N ARG A 151 8.15 -11.84 2.28
CA ARG A 151 7.23 -12.99 2.29
C ARG A 151 6.13 -12.83 3.32
#